data_AF-A0A0S8ELP8-F1
#
_entry.id   AF-A0A0S8ELP8-F1
#
_cell.length_a   1.000
_cell.length_b   1.000
_cell.length_c   1.000
_cell.angle_alpha   90.00
_cell.angle_beta   90.00
_cell.angle_gamma   90.00
#
_symmetry.space_group_name_H-M   'P 1'
#
loop_
_entity.id
_entity.type
_entity.pdbx_description
1 polymer ?
#
loop_
_entity_poly.entity_id
_entity_poly.type
_entity_poly.pdbx_seq_one_letter_code
_entity_poly.pdbx_strand_id
1 'polypeptide(L)'
;LPATPFIYYDNKLVTSKTWPDKPMKIDGVKPDPASGGKLYEYRRMPILSTQFRDNAVLQTGMPVTIWGSAIHDWGYEAKGKAVIKFSFAGIEKTIPVTPGMREWQVTVPPMEASAEPKTLKVTFTIDGELAHERICTNVVIGDAWYVAAPPLTASLATKEKSPSVVRMLTRKAKRFSSPRESRYSVCVSTTPKNRFASLWADAAGLAGALGHRIGRRTGKPVGIVFMQSGMIQAKGKPAVNPIDVKSWISVDYLDRAPSLMADYRDLAAVRPGNPYYNANVRRYIAAWKKYWQEYVPEMMATKRVPDGAAWGGILSLSSSVSSTASQAYNVMVHSFAPGSFKGIVFLCSEKMFEKDQGAKYGPELSVLANCWKDHFASGQGGEDPHFFYTIPSKALAPKITRPKKIKGKSTAYEIGHWLTAKRGDQKDLAVVNTQLLALIDLAVKKAYE
;
A
#
# COMPACT_ATOMS: atom_id res chain seq x y z
N LEU A 1 3.31 40.29 4.76
CA LEU A 1 3.92 40.36 6.11
C LEU A 1 3.53 39.11 6.89
N PRO A 2 4.43 38.15 7.18
CA PRO A 2 4.10 37.10 8.14
C PRO A 2 4.52 37.58 9.53
N ALA A 3 3.51 37.83 10.38
CA ALA A 3 3.72 38.10 11.79
C ALA A 3 4.27 36.84 12.47
N THR A 4 5.57 36.84 12.80
CA THR A 4 6.12 35.92 13.80
C THR A 4 5.55 36.35 15.15
N PRO A 5 4.85 35.50 15.92
CA PRO A 5 4.36 35.91 17.23
C PRO A 5 5.54 36.22 18.15
N PHE A 6 5.64 37.49 18.57
CA PHE A 6 6.59 37.96 19.56
C PHE A 6 6.02 37.65 20.94
N ILE A 7 6.62 36.72 21.66
CA ILE A 7 6.28 36.43 23.06
C ILE A 7 7.41 37.00 23.92
N TYR A 8 7.05 37.65 25.03
CA TYR A 8 7.99 38.00 26.08
C TYR A 8 7.88 36.96 27.20
N TYR A 9 9.01 36.39 27.61
CA TYR A 9 9.10 35.49 28.76
C TYR A 9 10.15 36.05 29.71
N ASP A 10 9.81 36.19 30.99
CA ASP A 10 10.66 36.84 32.00
C ASP A 10 11.24 38.19 31.55
N ASN A 11 10.34 39.06 31.05
CA ASN A 11 10.66 40.41 30.55
C ASN A 11 11.66 40.46 29.38
N LYS A 12 11.95 39.34 28.71
CA LYS A 12 12.83 39.27 27.54
C LYS A 12 12.06 38.79 26.31
N LEU A 13 12.33 39.42 25.18
CA LEU A 13 11.80 38.98 23.89
C LEU A 13 12.41 37.61 23.54
N VAL A 14 11.57 36.59 23.44
CA VAL A 14 11.99 35.26 23.04
C VAL A 14 11.62 35.01 21.58
N THR A 15 12.58 34.50 20.82
CA THR A 15 12.44 34.06 19.43
C THR A 15 12.44 32.53 19.41
N SER A 16 12.12 31.92 18.26
CA SER A 16 12.26 30.46 18.09
C SER A 16 13.70 29.93 18.34
N LYS A 17 14.72 30.81 18.27
CA LYS A 17 16.13 30.52 18.56
C LYS A 17 16.51 30.73 20.03
N THR A 18 15.91 31.71 20.69
CA THR A 18 16.21 32.07 22.09
C THR A 18 15.19 31.49 23.08
N TRP A 19 14.33 30.60 22.60
CA TRP A 19 13.31 29.94 23.41
C TRP A 19 13.98 29.00 24.43
N PRO A 20 13.75 29.18 25.75
CA PRO A 20 14.57 28.57 26.79
C PRO A 20 14.40 27.06 26.92
N ASP A 21 13.19 26.52 26.66
CA ASP A 21 12.89 25.09 26.78
C ASP A 21 11.87 24.61 25.73
N LYS A 22 12.07 23.44 25.13
CA LYS A 22 11.10 22.78 24.24
C LYS A 22 10.68 21.40 24.81
N PRO A 23 9.48 21.24 25.40
CA PRO A 23 8.42 22.24 25.63
C PRO A 23 8.72 23.22 26.77
N MET A 24 7.96 24.32 26.84
CA MET A 24 8.02 25.33 27.89
C MET A 24 7.80 24.68 29.27
N LYS A 25 8.75 24.84 30.19
CA LYS A 25 8.61 24.40 31.57
C LYS A 25 7.77 25.43 32.32
N ILE A 26 6.66 24.99 32.90
CA ILE A 26 5.82 25.80 33.80
C ILE A 26 5.97 25.19 35.18
N ASP A 27 6.26 26.02 36.19
CA ASP A 27 6.46 25.52 37.55
C ASP A 27 5.21 24.80 38.07
N GLY A 28 5.41 23.68 38.77
CA GLY A 28 4.34 22.78 39.23
C GLY A 28 3.62 21.96 38.15
N VAL A 29 3.88 22.19 36.85
CA VAL A 29 3.27 21.44 35.75
C VAL A 29 4.27 20.45 35.18
N LYS A 30 4.02 19.15 35.38
CA LYS A 30 4.71 18.11 34.60
C LYS A 30 4.16 18.17 33.17
N PRO A 31 4.97 18.50 32.14
CA PRO A 31 4.51 18.48 30.77
C PRO A 31 3.97 17.10 30.45
N ASP A 32 2.80 17.02 29.81
CA ASP A 32 2.29 15.75 29.31
C ASP A 32 3.37 15.12 28.42
N PRO A 33 3.90 13.92 28.72
CA PRO A 33 4.90 13.25 27.88
C PRO A 33 4.41 13.05 26.44
N ALA A 34 3.09 13.07 26.22
CA ALA A 34 2.46 13.03 24.90
C ALA A 34 2.33 14.41 24.21
N SER A 35 2.88 15.49 24.79
CA SER A 35 2.81 16.86 24.26
C SER A 35 4.16 17.41 23.78
N GLY A 36 5.27 16.70 24.02
CA GLY A 36 6.62 17.10 23.61
C GLY A 36 7.66 15.98 23.72
N GLY A 37 8.91 16.26 23.33
CA GLY A 37 10.02 15.30 23.37
C GLY A 37 9.99 14.21 22.29
N LYS A 38 10.96 13.29 22.34
CA LYS A 38 11.16 12.23 21.33
C LYS A 38 9.92 11.35 21.15
N LEU A 39 9.23 11.01 22.25
CA LEU A 39 8.04 10.16 22.20
C LEU A 39 6.90 10.81 21.41
N TYR A 40 6.69 12.12 21.60
CA TYR A 40 5.75 12.87 20.77
C TYR A 40 6.26 13.01 19.33
N GLU A 41 7.50 13.45 19.12
CA GLU A 41 8.08 13.66 17.78
C GLU A 41 7.89 12.41 16.90
N TYR A 42 8.34 11.25 17.38
CA TYR A 42 8.35 10.00 16.63
C TYR A 42 7.04 9.20 16.72
N ARG A 43 5.98 9.69 17.37
CA ARG A 43 4.71 8.95 17.56
C ARG A 43 4.01 8.48 16.27
N ARG A 44 4.30 9.13 15.15
CA ARG A 44 3.73 8.86 13.82
C ARG A 44 4.65 8.07 12.91
N MET A 45 5.88 7.81 13.36
CA MET A 45 6.84 6.99 12.66
C MET A 45 6.22 5.60 12.43
N PRO A 46 6.12 5.12 11.19
CA PRO A 46 5.53 3.82 10.92
C PRO A 46 6.59 2.72 11.17
N ILE A 47 6.99 2.57 12.43
CA ILE A 47 8.00 1.62 12.89
C ILE A 47 7.62 0.18 12.56
N LEU A 48 6.34 -0.11 12.35
CA LEU A 48 5.84 -1.37 11.80
C LEU A 48 4.95 -1.10 10.60
N SER A 49 5.19 -1.85 9.52
CA SER A 49 4.37 -1.84 8.31
C SER A 49 2.90 -2.17 8.58
N THR A 50 2.02 -1.84 7.62
CA THR A 50 0.56 -1.85 7.76
C THR A 50 -0.05 -3.20 8.14
N GLN A 51 0.61 -4.31 7.82
CA GLN A 51 0.12 -5.67 8.09
C GLN A 51 0.40 -6.12 9.53
N PHE A 52 1.39 -5.51 10.19
CA PHE A 52 1.81 -5.83 11.55
C PHE A 52 1.05 -4.94 12.54
N ARG A 53 -0.11 -5.45 12.97
CA ARG A 53 -1.07 -4.80 13.84
C ARG A 53 -1.68 -5.82 14.80
N ASP A 54 -2.46 -5.34 15.77
CA ASP A 54 -3.27 -6.21 16.61
C ASP A 54 -4.13 -7.13 15.74
N ASN A 55 -4.32 -8.36 16.22
CA ASN A 55 -5.08 -9.41 15.56
C ASN A 55 -4.50 -9.87 14.21
N ALA A 56 -3.25 -9.54 13.86
CA ALA A 56 -2.65 -10.00 12.61
C ALA A 56 -2.60 -11.54 12.50
N VAL A 57 -2.69 -12.02 11.28
CA VAL A 57 -2.41 -13.43 10.94
C VAL A 57 -1.16 -13.43 10.07
N LEU A 58 -0.09 -14.07 10.55
CA LEU A 58 1.16 -14.21 9.82
C LEU A 58 1.24 -15.59 9.18
N GLN A 59 1.92 -15.68 8.04
CA GLN A 59 1.99 -16.90 7.25
C GLN A 59 2.71 -18.03 7.98
N THR A 60 2.12 -19.23 7.94
CA THR A 60 2.67 -20.48 8.47
C THR A 60 3.60 -21.18 7.48
N GLY A 61 4.55 -21.96 8.00
CA GLY A 61 5.36 -22.90 7.22
C GLY A 61 6.45 -22.28 6.35
N MET A 62 6.68 -20.97 6.44
CA MET A 62 7.74 -20.27 5.71
C MET A 62 8.28 -19.07 6.50
N PRO A 63 9.50 -18.60 6.20
CA PRO A 63 10.06 -17.45 6.88
C PRO A 63 9.19 -16.20 6.65
N VAL A 64 9.03 -15.39 7.71
CA VAL A 64 8.26 -14.14 7.64
C VAL A 64 9.19 -12.97 7.94
N THR A 65 9.31 -12.04 6.98
CA THR A 65 10.05 -10.79 7.19
C THR A 65 9.13 -9.75 7.83
N ILE A 66 9.45 -9.34 9.06
CA ILE A 66 8.80 -8.24 9.78
C ILE A 66 9.65 -6.99 9.62
N TRP A 67 9.02 -5.87 9.29
CA TRP A 67 9.71 -4.67 8.86
C TRP A 67 8.91 -3.39 9.12
N GLY A 68 9.61 -2.25 9.07
CA GLY A 68 9.02 -0.93 9.12
C GLY A 68 10.05 0.18 8.97
N SER A 69 9.60 1.43 9.09
CA SER A 69 10.47 2.58 8.86
C SER A 69 11.57 2.68 9.90
N ALA A 70 12.78 3.03 9.45
CA ALA A 70 13.88 3.49 10.31
C ALA A 70 14.02 5.03 10.29
N ILE A 71 13.21 5.71 9.47
CA ILE A 71 13.16 7.17 9.34
C ILE A 71 11.86 7.75 9.91
N HIS A 72 11.92 9.03 10.26
CA HIS A 72 10.78 9.82 10.72
C HIS A 72 9.67 9.90 9.63
N ASP A 73 8.43 10.22 10.00
CA ASP A 73 7.30 10.30 9.04
C ASP A 73 7.49 11.40 7.97
N TRP A 74 8.22 12.46 8.32
CA TRP A 74 8.69 13.52 7.41
C TRP A 74 9.93 13.15 6.57
N GLY A 75 10.49 11.95 6.74
CA GLY A 75 11.55 11.41 5.90
C GLY A 75 12.98 11.75 6.30
N TYR A 76 13.20 12.36 7.47
CA TYR A 76 14.54 12.61 8.00
C TYR A 76 15.02 11.50 8.94
N GLU A 77 16.34 11.40 9.07
CA GLU A 77 17.00 10.46 9.98
C GLU A 77 17.01 10.99 11.42
N ALA A 78 16.95 10.07 12.39
CA ALA A 78 17.07 10.44 13.79
C ALA A 78 18.43 11.06 14.09
N LYS A 79 18.44 12.13 14.88
CA LYS A 79 19.67 12.74 15.38
C LYS A 79 20.11 12.00 16.64
N GLY A 80 21.31 11.42 16.62
CA GLY A 80 21.87 10.65 17.74
C GLY A 80 21.92 9.15 17.47
N LYS A 81 22.30 8.36 18.48
CA LYS A 81 22.43 6.90 18.38
C LYS A 81 21.06 6.24 18.43
N ALA A 82 20.49 6.00 17.25
CA ALA A 82 19.20 5.37 17.09
C ALA A 82 19.29 3.83 17.05
N VAL A 83 18.43 3.16 17.80
CA VAL A 83 18.41 1.69 17.94
C VAL A 83 16.97 1.19 17.92
N ILE A 84 16.72 0.12 17.16
CA ILE A 84 15.44 -0.60 17.11
C ILE A 84 15.61 -1.92 17.84
N LYS A 85 14.73 -2.20 18.81
CA LYS A 85 14.67 -3.50 19.47
C LYS A 85 13.39 -4.21 19.05
N PHE A 86 13.53 -5.43 18.57
CA PHE A 86 12.45 -6.28 18.09
C PHE A 86 12.31 -7.49 19.01
N SER A 87 11.08 -7.87 19.34
CA SER A 87 10.74 -9.11 20.04
C SER A 87 9.47 -9.73 19.47
N PHE A 88 9.53 -10.99 19.05
CA PHE A 88 8.38 -11.77 18.61
C PHE A 88 8.67 -13.27 18.70
N ALA A 89 7.73 -14.04 19.25
CA ALA A 89 7.82 -15.51 19.31
C ALA A 89 9.16 -16.04 19.88
N GLY A 90 9.67 -15.39 20.94
CA GLY A 90 10.95 -15.75 21.58
C GLY A 90 12.20 -15.25 20.85
N ILE A 91 12.05 -14.59 19.70
CA ILE A 91 13.17 -14.02 18.94
C ILE A 91 13.34 -12.57 19.35
N GLU A 92 14.54 -12.23 19.79
CA GLU A 92 14.93 -10.86 20.11
C GLU A 92 16.07 -10.40 19.20
N LYS A 93 15.97 -9.16 18.70
CA LYS A 93 17.00 -8.53 17.88
C LYS A 93 17.18 -7.07 18.29
N THR A 94 18.43 -6.63 18.30
CA THR A 94 18.80 -5.21 18.44
C THR A 94 19.45 -4.76 17.14
N ILE A 95 18.90 -3.72 16.53
CA ILE A 95 19.25 -3.25 15.20
C ILE A 95 19.72 -1.80 15.32
N PRO A 96 21.02 -1.51 15.16
CA PRO A 96 21.50 -0.14 15.09
C PRO A 96 20.98 0.50 13.79
N VAL A 97 20.42 1.71 13.88
CA VAL A 97 20.03 2.48 12.70
C VAL A 97 21.25 3.20 12.17
N THR A 98 21.68 2.85 10.96
CA THR A 98 22.86 3.44 10.30
C THR A 98 22.45 4.59 9.36
N PRO A 99 23.38 5.52 9.03
CA PRO A 99 23.11 6.54 8.02
C PRO A 99 22.62 5.93 6.70
N GLY A 100 21.61 6.55 6.08
CA GLY A 100 20.97 6.07 4.85
C GLY A 100 19.99 4.92 5.03
N MET A 101 19.85 4.36 6.25
CA MET A 101 18.93 3.25 6.51
C MET A 101 17.48 3.75 6.54
N ARG A 102 16.71 3.40 5.50
CA ARG A 102 15.30 3.82 5.38
C ARG A 102 14.33 2.89 6.09
N GLU A 103 14.68 1.61 6.17
CA GLU A 103 13.82 0.52 6.64
C GLU A 103 14.64 -0.46 7.47
N TRP A 104 14.04 -1.00 8.52
CA TRP A 104 14.59 -2.13 9.27
C TRP A 104 13.79 -3.39 8.98
N GLN A 105 14.45 -4.54 9.09
CA GLN A 105 13.85 -5.85 8.82
C GLN A 105 14.39 -6.90 9.79
N VAL A 106 13.52 -7.84 10.17
CA VAL A 106 13.87 -9.09 10.85
C VAL A 106 13.10 -10.22 10.19
N THR A 107 13.82 -11.22 9.67
CA THR A 107 13.20 -12.45 9.17
C THR A 107 13.14 -13.46 10.30
N VAL A 108 11.92 -13.84 10.68
CA VAL A 108 11.69 -14.95 11.62
C VAL A 108 11.63 -16.26 10.85
N PRO A 109 12.14 -17.37 11.42
CA PRO A 109 12.12 -18.69 10.77
C PRO A 109 10.67 -19.17 10.55
N PRO A 110 10.48 -20.22 9.72
CA PRO A 110 9.19 -20.87 9.57
C PRO A 110 8.57 -21.22 10.93
N MET A 111 7.28 -20.93 11.08
CA MET A 111 6.50 -21.25 12.28
C MET A 111 5.32 -22.14 11.92
N GLU A 112 5.03 -23.10 12.79
CA GLU A 112 3.83 -23.92 12.71
C GLU A 112 2.57 -23.09 12.91
N ALA A 113 1.48 -23.55 12.28
CA ALA A 113 0.19 -22.89 12.41
C ALA A 113 -0.29 -22.99 13.86
N SER A 114 -0.71 -21.87 14.44
CA SER A 114 -1.17 -21.82 15.81
C SER A 114 -2.17 -20.67 16.00
N ALA A 115 -3.30 -21.00 16.64
CA ALA A 115 -4.28 -20.03 17.09
C ALA A 115 -3.90 -19.37 18.43
N GLU A 116 -2.79 -19.80 19.05
CA GLU A 116 -2.29 -19.23 20.29
C GLU A 116 -1.86 -17.77 20.08
N PRO A 117 -2.42 -16.82 20.84
CA PRO A 117 -2.06 -15.41 20.76
C PRO A 117 -0.57 -15.16 21.06
N LYS A 118 0.13 -14.52 20.12
CA LYS A 118 1.50 -14.03 20.31
C LYS A 118 1.51 -12.50 20.34
N THR A 119 2.55 -11.95 20.99
CA THR A 119 2.80 -10.50 21.07
C THR A 119 4.02 -10.13 20.23
N LEU A 120 3.85 -9.20 19.30
CA LEU A 120 4.93 -8.55 18.55
C LEU A 120 5.22 -7.20 19.20
N LYS A 121 6.46 -7.00 19.63
CA LYS A 121 6.92 -5.75 20.24
C LYS A 121 8.09 -5.18 19.47
N VAL A 122 8.02 -3.88 19.17
CA VAL A 122 9.13 -3.11 18.60
C VAL A 122 9.28 -1.81 19.37
N THR A 123 10.49 -1.51 19.83
CA THR A 123 10.84 -0.23 20.43
C THR A 123 11.90 0.48 19.60
N PHE A 124 11.82 1.80 19.58
CA PHE A 124 12.80 2.68 18.96
C PHE A 124 13.33 3.64 20.02
N THR A 125 14.64 3.64 20.21
CA THR A 125 15.32 4.51 21.16
C THR A 125 16.34 5.39 20.46
N ILE A 126 16.52 6.62 20.93
CA ILE A 126 17.55 7.55 20.47
C ILE A 126 18.35 7.98 21.68
N ASP A 127 19.65 7.72 21.69
CA ASP A 127 20.55 7.97 22.82
C ASP A 127 20.08 7.31 24.12
N GLY A 128 19.50 6.11 24.01
CA GLY A 128 18.97 5.35 25.14
C GLY A 128 17.55 5.75 25.60
N GLU A 129 17.03 6.89 25.13
CA GLU A 129 15.68 7.35 25.47
C GLU A 129 14.63 6.76 24.52
N LEU A 130 13.47 6.38 25.05
CA LEU A 130 12.35 5.87 24.25
C LEU A 130 11.77 6.95 23.33
N ALA A 131 11.86 6.74 22.03
CA ALA A 131 11.31 7.60 21.00
C ALA A 131 10.01 7.04 20.41
N HIS A 132 9.88 5.72 20.29
CA HIS A 132 8.62 5.12 19.87
C HIS A 132 8.50 3.67 20.36
N GLU A 133 7.25 3.21 20.55
CA GLU A 133 6.95 1.82 20.87
C GLU A 133 5.70 1.37 20.11
N ARG A 134 5.75 0.13 19.63
CA ARG A 134 4.62 -0.56 19.05
C ARG A 134 4.51 -1.96 19.65
N ILE A 135 3.39 -2.21 20.31
CA ILE A 135 3.00 -3.53 20.82
C ILE A 135 1.77 -3.96 20.03
N CYS A 136 1.85 -5.11 19.38
CA CYS A 136 0.76 -5.72 18.64
C CYS A 136 0.39 -7.03 19.31
N THR A 137 -0.85 -7.15 19.79
CA THR A 137 -1.33 -8.32 20.53
C THR A 137 -2.19 -9.22 19.66
N ASN A 138 -2.39 -10.46 20.12
CA ASN A 138 -3.25 -11.44 19.46
C ASN A 138 -2.82 -11.74 18.00
N VAL A 139 -1.51 -11.74 17.76
CA VAL A 139 -0.94 -12.16 16.48
C VAL A 139 -0.94 -13.68 16.44
N VAL A 140 -1.53 -14.29 15.41
CA VAL A 140 -1.62 -15.75 15.25
C VAL A 140 -0.90 -16.19 13.98
N ILE A 141 -0.55 -17.48 13.88
CA ILE A 141 0.17 -18.05 12.74
C ILE A 141 -0.79 -18.94 11.93
N GLY A 142 -0.93 -18.67 10.63
CA GLY A 142 -1.93 -19.31 9.78
C GLY A 142 -1.69 -19.11 8.29
N ASP A 143 -2.67 -19.48 7.46
CA ASP A 143 -2.58 -19.25 6.02
C ASP A 143 -2.96 -17.78 5.70
N ALA A 144 -2.00 -17.01 5.20
CA ALA A 144 -2.17 -15.61 4.81
C ALA A 144 -2.34 -15.48 3.29
N TRP A 145 -3.33 -14.70 2.88
CA TRP A 145 -3.70 -14.50 1.48
C TRP A 145 -3.83 -13.01 1.16
N TYR A 146 -3.50 -12.64 -0.07
CA TYR A 146 -3.71 -11.30 -0.60
C TYR A 146 -4.81 -11.32 -1.67
N VAL A 147 -5.81 -10.45 -1.54
CA VAL A 147 -6.94 -10.38 -2.48
C VAL A 147 -7.05 -8.94 -2.98
N ALA A 148 -6.84 -8.76 -4.28
CA ALA A 148 -7.10 -7.51 -4.98
C ALA A 148 -8.38 -7.61 -5.79
N ALA A 149 -9.29 -6.67 -5.55
CA ALA A 149 -10.60 -6.65 -6.17
C ALA A 149 -10.97 -5.27 -6.71
N PRO A 150 -11.76 -5.19 -7.79
CA PRO A 150 -12.46 -3.96 -8.14
C PRO A 150 -13.58 -3.67 -7.14
N PRO A 151 -14.29 -2.53 -7.24
CA PRO A 151 -15.58 -2.39 -6.58
C PRO A 151 -16.46 -3.59 -6.92
N LEU A 152 -16.91 -4.31 -5.89
CA LEU A 152 -17.79 -5.46 -6.01
C LEU A 152 -19.17 -5.04 -5.51
N THR A 153 -20.20 -5.49 -6.20
CA THR A 153 -21.60 -5.42 -5.72
C THR A 153 -22.02 -6.70 -5.00
N ALA A 154 -21.15 -7.71 -4.99
CA ALA A 154 -21.42 -9.02 -4.44
C ALA A 154 -21.68 -8.96 -2.93
N SER A 155 -22.78 -9.59 -2.51
CA SER A 155 -23.08 -9.86 -1.11
C SER A 155 -22.93 -11.36 -0.87
N LEU A 156 -21.68 -11.79 -0.66
CA LEU A 156 -21.39 -13.17 -0.29
C LEU A 156 -21.59 -13.32 1.21
N ALA A 157 -22.74 -13.87 1.60
CA ALA A 157 -22.98 -14.24 2.98
C ALA A 157 -22.07 -15.41 3.38
N THR A 158 -21.34 -15.26 4.48
CA THR A 158 -20.67 -16.38 5.15
C THR A 158 -21.76 -17.22 5.81
N LYS A 159 -22.33 -18.20 5.08
CA LYS A 159 -23.40 -19.06 5.61
C LYS A 159 -22.93 -19.89 6.82
N GLU A 160 -21.68 -20.35 6.79
CA GLU A 160 -21.09 -21.19 7.84
C GLU A 160 -19.68 -20.69 8.16
N LYS A 161 -19.46 -20.31 9.43
CA LYS A 161 -18.15 -19.90 9.91
C LYS A 161 -17.30 -21.13 10.22
N SER A 162 -16.03 -21.08 9.82
CA SER A 162 -15.00 -22.00 10.31
C SER A 162 -14.86 -21.90 11.84
N PRO A 163 -14.58 -23.01 12.56
CA PRO A 163 -14.16 -22.95 13.96
C PRO A 163 -12.79 -22.28 14.15
N SER A 164 -11.96 -22.23 13.11
CA SER A 164 -10.66 -21.54 13.14
C SER A 164 -10.81 -20.03 13.07
N VAL A 165 -9.82 -19.30 13.61
CA VAL A 165 -9.73 -17.84 13.50
C VAL A 165 -9.65 -17.42 12.03
N VAL A 166 -10.59 -16.62 11.55
CA VAL A 166 -10.57 -16.06 10.18
C VAL A 166 -10.70 -14.53 10.24
N ARG A 167 -9.64 -13.85 9.83
CA ARG A 167 -9.55 -12.39 9.89
C ARG A 167 -9.26 -11.79 8.53
N MET A 168 -9.75 -10.57 8.31
CA MET A 168 -9.41 -9.76 7.15
C MET A 168 -8.80 -8.43 7.57
N LEU A 169 -7.83 -7.96 6.78
CA LEU A 169 -7.28 -6.62 6.84
C LEU A 169 -7.82 -5.83 5.66
N THR A 170 -8.53 -4.74 5.95
CA THR A 170 -9.05 -3.82 4.92
C THR A 170 -8.49 -2.41 5.14
N ARG A 171 -8.35 -1.64 4.06
CA ARG A 171 -8.11 -0.20 4.18
C ARG A 171 -9.39 0.51 4.63
N LYS A 172 -9.29 1.37 5.65
CA LYS A 172 -10.37 2.30 6.02
C LYS A 172 -10.30 3.64 5.28
N ALA A 173 -9.13 3.99 4.75
CA ALA A 173 -8.97 5.19 3.94
C ALA A 173 -9.61 5.02 2.56
N LYS A 174 -10.26 6.07 2.04
CA LYS A 174 -10.90 6.05 0.70
C LYS A 174 -9.92 6.14 -0.46
N ARG A 175 -8.67 6.55 -0.23
CA ARG A 175 -7.62 6.65 -1.26
C ARG A 175 -7.30 5.28 -1.84
N PHE A 176 -7.31 5.17 -3.16
CA PHE A 176 -6.98 3.94 -3.90
C PHE A 176 -5.91 4.17 -4.97
N SER A 177 -5.45 5.41 -5.15
CA SER A 177 -4.40 5.77 -6.11
C SER A 177 -3.49 6.86 -5.55
N SER A 178 -2.22 6.83 -5.96
CA SER A 178 -1.23 7.85 -5.63
C SER A 178 -0.07 7.84 -6.62
N PRO A 179 0.37 9.00 -7.14
CA PRO A 179 1.63 9.08 -7.87
C PRO A 179 2.87 8.85 -6.98
N ARG A 180 2.70 8.87 -5.65
CA ARG A 180 3.75 8.61 -4.66
C ARG A 180 3.54 7.28 -3.95
N GLU A 181 4.63 6.56 -3.76
CA GLU A 181 4.67 5.30 -3.01
C GLU A 181 4.23 5.50 -1.54
N SER A 182 3.29 4.67 -1.09
CA SER A 182 2.84 4.63 0.31
C SER A 182 3.48 3.41 0.99
N ARG A 183 4.80 3.49 1.20
CA ARG A 183 5.64 2.34 1.62
C ARG A 183 5.19 1.68 2.92
N TYR A 184 4.64 2.42 3.88
CA TYR A 184 4.37 1.87 5.22
C TYR A 184 2.89 1.86 5.63
N SER A 185 1.99 2.32 4.77
CA SER A 185 0.57 2.44 5.10
C SER A 185 -0.29 2.49 3.85
N VAL A 186 -1.38 1.72 3.84
CA VAL A 186 -2.46 1.87 2.84
C VAL A 186 -3.41 3.04 3.16
N CYS A 187 -3.18 3.73 4.27
CA CYS A 187 -4.01 4.83 4.76
C CYS A 187 -3.26 6.17 4.70
N VAL A 188 -4.01 7.26 4.49
CA VAL A 188 -3.46 8.62 4.38
C VAL A 188 -2.74 9.07 5.66
N SER A 189 -3.13 8.51 6.81
CA SER A 189 -2.49 8.77 8.10
C SER A 189 -1.90 7.48 8.65
N THR A 190 -0.66 7.56 9.13
CA THR A 190 0.07 6.50 9.81
C THR A 190 -0.21 6.46 11.31
N THR A 191 -0.96 7.43 11.84
CA THR A 191 -1.23 7.54 13.28
C THR A 191 -1.96 6.30 13.78
N PRO A 192 -1.44 5.62 14.83
CA PRO A 192 -2.14 4.55 15.52
C PRO A 192 -3.58 4.90 15.90
N LYS A 193 -4.48 3.92 15.83
CA LYS A 193 -5.89 4.05 16.26
C LYS A 193 -6.67 5.19 15.58
N ASN A 194 -6.16 5.75 14.47
CA ASN A 194 -6.92 6.67 13.64
C ASN A 194 -8.18 5.95 13.12
N ARG A 195 -9.31 6.67 13.05
CA ARG A 195 -10.55 6.18 12.43
C ARG A 195 -10.35 5.64 11.00
N PHE A 196 -9.31 6.08 10.31
CA PHE A 196 -8.93 5.63 8.97
C PHE A 196 -7.80 4.61 8.95
N ALA A 197 -7.29 4.14 10.08
CA ALA A 197 -6.24 3.12 10.12
C ALA A 197 -6.80 1.74 9.72
N SER A 198 -6.00 0.97 9.00
CA SER A 198 -6.30 -0.45 8.74
C SER A 198 -6.21 -1.25 10.03
N LEU A 199 -7.12 -2.21 10.17
CA LEU A 199 -7.17 -3.13 11.29
C LEU A 199 -7.56 -4.52 10.80
N TRP A 200 -7.07 -5.53 11.49
CA TRP A 200 -7.54 -6.90 11.34
C TRP A 200 -8.84 -7.05 12.14
N ALA A 201 -9.88 -7.53 11.47
CA ALA A 201 -11.19 -7.84 12.04
C ALA A 201 -11.70 -9.17 11.50
N ASP A 202 -12.79 -9.68 12.05
CA ASP A 202 -13.47 -10.86 11.52
C ASP A 202 -13.78 -10.69 10.02
N ALA A 203 -13.47 -11.72 9.24
CA ALA A 203 -13.64 -11.67 7.79
C ALA A 203 -15.11 -11.73 7.38
N ALA A 204 -15.48 -10.93 6.39
CA ALA A 204 -16.83 -10.86 5.83
C ALA A 204 -16.79 -10.77 4.29
N GLY A 205 -17.95 -10.92 3.65
CA GLY A 205 -18.08 -10.83 2.19
C GLY A 205 -17.19 -11.83 1.46
N LEU A 206 -16.54 -11.41 0.37
CA LEU A 206 -15.63 -12.25 -0.40
C LEU A 206 -14.47 -12.79 0.44
N ALA A 207 -13.86 -11.95 1.29
CA ALA A 207 -12.76 -12.36 2.17
C ALA A 207 -13.23 -13.39 3.20
N GLY A 208 -14.43 -13.21 3.77
CA GLY A 208 -15.05 -14.18 4.69
C GLY A 208 -15.36 -15.52 4.01
N ALA A 209 -15.94 -15.48 2.81
CA ALA A 209 -16.26 -16.68 2.04
C ALA A 209 -15.01 -17.50 1.69
N LEU A 210 -13.92 -16.84 1.26
CA LEU A 210 -12.63 -17.48 1.03
C LEU A 210 -12.03 -18.02 2.34
N GLY A 211 -11.91 -17.16 3.35
CA GLY A 211 -11.20 -17.47 4.58
C GLY A 211 -11.85 -18.60 5.39
N HIS A 212 -13.18 -18.64 5.51
CA HIS A 212 -13.87 -19.72 6.22
C HIS A 212 -13.91 -21.03 5.43
N ARG A 213 -13.84 -21.02 4.10
CA ARG A 213 -13.66 -22.26 3.32
C ARG A 213 -12.27 -22.83 3.51
N ILE A 214 -11.23 -21.99 3.50
CA ILE A 214 -9.87 -22.40 3.84
C ILE A 214 -9.81 -22.96 5.25
N GLY A 215 -10.30 -22.21 6.24
CA GLY A 215 -10.23 -22.61 7.65
C GLY A 215 -10.94 -23.94 7.92
N ARG A 216 -12.08 -24.21 7.29
CA ARG A 216 -12.76 -25.51 7.42
C ARG A 216 -11.99 -26.66 6.79
N ARG A 217 -11.30 -26.39 5.67
CA ARG A 217 -10.50 -27.39 4.97
C ARG A 217 -9.22 -27.73 5.72
N THR A 218 -8.60 -26.74 6.37
CA THR A 218 -7.25 -26.89 6.94
C THR A 218 -7.21 -26.95 8.46
N GLY A 219 -8.24 -26.47 9.15
CA GLY A 219 -8.25 -26.25 10.59
C GLY A 219 -7.37 -25.08 11.06
N LYS A 220 -6.62 -24.42 10.16
CA LYS A 220 -5.64 -23.38 10.51
C LYS A 220 -6.28 -21.99 10.63
N PRO A 221 -5.70 -21.06 11.41
CA PRO A 221 -6.03 -19.64 11.30
C PRO A 221 -5.85 -19.15 9.86
N VAL A 222 -6.67 -18.18 9.43
CA VAL A 222 -6.62 -17.62 8.08
C VAL A 222 -6.68 -16.10 8.11
N GLY A 223 -5.75 -15.46 7.38
CA GLY A 223 -5.67 -14.02 7.24
C GLY A 223 -5.87 -13.59 5.78
N ILE A 224 -6.80 -12.69 5.51
CA ILE A 224 -7.02 -12.14 4.18
C ILE A 224 -6.68 -10.64 4.16
N VAL A 225 -5.62 -10.25 3.46
CA VAL A 225 -5.37 -8.85 3.11
C VAL A 225 -6.25 -8.49 1.92
N PHE A 226 -7.32 -7.73 2.15
CA PHE A 226 -8.34 -7.43 1.14
C PHE A 226 -8.25 -5.97 0.66
N MET A 227 -7.77 -5.79 -0.56
CA MET A 227 -7.53 -4.50 -1.19
C MET A 227 -8.48 -4.27 -2.36
N GLN A 228 -9.47 -3.42 -2.12
CA GLN A 228 -10.45 -3.06 -3.12
C GLN A 228 -10.07 -1.75 -3.81
N SER A 229 -10.07 -1.69 -5.14
CA SER A 229 -9.91 -0.44 -5.90
C SER A 229 -11.22 0.35 -6.00
N GLY A 230 -11.12 1.64 -6.36
CA GLY A 230 -12.27 2.52 -6.58
C GLY A 230 -13.01 2.96 -5.32
N MET A 231 -13.98 3.84 -5.50
CA MET A 231 -14.91 4.26 -4.44
C MET A 231 -16.29 3.68 -4.71
N ILE A 232 -16.89 3.07 -3.69
CA ILE A 232 -18.35 2.97 -3.60
C ILE A 232 -18.85 4.41 -3.48
N GLN A 233 -19.50 4.93 -4.53
CA GLN A 233 -20.05 6.28 -4.50
C GLN A 233 -21.25 6.34 -3.53
N ALA A 234 -21.67 7.56 -3.17
CA ALA A 234 -22.90 7.77 -2.40
C ALA A 234 -24.11 7.03 -3.02
N LYS A 235 -25.10 6.67 -2.19
CA LYS A 235 -26.33 5.98 -2.61
C LYS A 235 -26.86 6.59 -3.91
N GLY A 236 -26.86 5.83 -5.01
CA GLY A 236 -27.32 6.35 -6.31
C GLY A 236 -26.37 6.14 -7.47
N LYS A 237 -25.07 6.30 -7.25
CA LYS A 237 -24.08 6.34 -8.34
C LYS A 237 -23.25 5.05 -8.42
N PRO A 238 -22.98 4.53 -9.63
CA PRO A 238 -22.12 3.37 -9.79
C PRO A 238 -20.70 3.69 -9.28
N ALA A 239 -20.08 2.71 -8.65
CA ALA A 239 -18.68 2.82 -8.24
C ALA A 239 -17.81 3.05 -9.49
N VAL A 240 -17.01 4.11 -9.52
CA VAL A 240 -16.08 4.35 -10.63
C VAL A 240 -14.76 3.70 -10.24
N ASN A 241 -14.37 2.67 -11.01
CA ASN A 241 -13.04 2.10 -10.95
C ASN A 241 -12.25 2.62 -12.15
N PRO A 242 -11.42 3.66 -12.01
CA PRO A 242 -10.57 4.11 -13.12
C PRO A 242 -9.30 3.27 -13.26
N ILE A 243 -9.19 2.16 -12.51
CA ILE A 243 -7.94 1.40 -12.37
C ILE A 243 -7.81 0.37 -13.49
N ASP A 244 -6.74 0.53 -14.25
CA ASP A 244 -6.29 -0.36 -15.31
C ASP A 244 -5.27 -1.39 -14.77
N VAL A 245 -4.94 -2.43 -15.53
CA VAL A 245 -3.93 -3.44 -15.14
C VAL A 245 -2.61 -2.76 -14.80
N LYS A 246 -2.14 -1.85 -15.65
CA LYS A 246 -0.90 -1.08 -15.45
C LYS A 246 -0.83 -0.28 -14.15
N SER A 247 -1.97 0.13 -13.59
CA SER A 247 -2.00 0.87 -12.32
C SER A 247 -1.62 0.00 -11.11
N TRP A 248 -1.73 -1.33 -11.24
CA TRP A 248 -1.39 -2.32 -10.21
C TRP A 248 0.05 -2.85 -10.29
N ILE A 249 0.83 -2.42 -11.28
CA ILE A 249 2.20 -2.88 -11.51
C ILE A 249 3.18 -1.86 -10.92
N SER A 250 4.23 -2.30 -10.22
CA SER A 250 5.31 -1.41 -9.79
C SER A 250 5.99 -0.76 -10.99
N VAL A 251 6.47 0.49 -10.87
CA VAL A 251 7.13 1.19 -11.97
C VAL A 251 8.31 0.40 -12.51
N ASP A 252 9.05 -0.30 -11.64
CA ASP A 252 10.26 -1.06 -11.98
C ASP A 252 9.96 -2.35 -12.77
N TYR A 253 8.68 -2.60 -13.09
CA TYR A 253 8.22 -3.73 -13.90
C TYR A 253 7.52 -3.27 -15.18
N LEU A 254 7.21 -1.98 -15.33
CA LEU A 254 6.52 -1.47 -16.51
C LEU A 254 7.36 -1.59 -17.79
N ASP A 255 8.68 -1.74 -17.67
CA ASP A 255 9.56 -1.94 -18.82
C ASP A 255 9.49 -3.37 -19.41
N ARG A 256 8.83 -4.31 -18.72
CA ARG A 256 8.77 -5.74 -19.09
C ARG A 256 7.69 -6.09 -20.11
N ALA A 257 6.88 -5.12 -20.54
CA ALA A 257 5.93 -5.29 -21.64
C ALA A 257 5.99 -4.11 -22.61
N PRO A 258 6.02 -4.35 -23.94
CA PRO A 258 6.04 -3.27 -24.93
C PRO A 258 4.89 -2.28 -24.78
N SER A 259 3.70 -2.75 -24.39
CA SER A 259 2.52 -1.90 -24.20
C SER A 259 2.63 -0.92 -23.02
N LEU A 260 3.52 -1.18 -22.08
CA LEU A 260 3.74 -0.40 -20.85
C LEU A 260 4.95 0.54 -20.93
N MET A 261 5.76 0.43 -21.99
CA MET A 261 7.01 1.18 -22.13
C MET A 261 6.81 2.71 -22.11
N ALA A 262 5.73 3.20 -22.72
CA ALA A 262 5.41 4.62 -22.70
C ALA A 262 5.14 5.12 -21.27
N ASP A 263 4.38 4.35 -20.49
CA ASP A 263 4.12 4.65 -19.07
C ASP A 263 5.41 4.57 -18.23
N TYR A 264 6.27 3.57 -18.49
CA TYR A 264 7.58 3.47 -17.84
C TYR A 264 8.42 4.72 -18.08
N ARG A 265 8.58 5.15 -19.33
CA ARG A 265 9.39 6.32 -19.70
C ARG A 265 8.88 7.60 -19.04
N ASP A 266 7.57 7.77 -19.02
CA ASP A 266 6.92 8.92 -18.42
C ASP A 266 7.17 8.98 -16.90
N LEU A 267 7.01 7.85 -16.19
CA LEU A 267 7.28 7.78 -14.75
C LEU A 267 8.78 7.81 -14.41
N ALA A 268 9.64 7.26 -15.27
CA ALA A 268 11.10 7.29 -15.12
C ALA A 268 11.66 8.72 -15.22
N ALA A 269 10.96 9.64 -15.89
CA ALA A 269 11.37 11.04 -16.07
C ALA A 269 11.50 11.82 -14.74
N VAL A 270 10.94 11.34 -13.64
CA VAL A 270 11.03 11.95 -12.31
C VAL A 270 11.78 11.10 -11.29
N ARG A 271 12.39 9.99 -11.73
CA ARG A 271 13.16 9.06 -10.89
C ARG A 271 14.66 9.24 -11.16
N PRO A 272 15.48 9.67 -10.19
CA PRO A 272 16.92 9.85 -10.41
C PRO A 272 17.62 8.60 -10.93
N GLY A 273 18.77 8.78 -11.58
CA GLY A 273 19.65 7.68 -11.99
C GLY A 273 19.33 7.01 -13.32
N ASN A 274 18.49 7.62 -14.17
CA ASN A 274 18.21 7.09 -15.51
C ASN A 274 18.23 8.18 -16.62
N PRO A 275 18.35 7.79 -17.90
CA PRO A 275 18.43 8.75 -19.01
C PRO A 275 17.19 9.65 -19.18
N TYR A 276 15.99 9.15 -18.89
CA TYR A 276 14.73 9.91 -19.00
C TYR A 276 14.68 11.03 -17.96
N TYR A 277 15.12 10.75 -16.74
CA TYR A 277 15.29 11.77 -15.70
C TYR A 277 16.31 12.82 -16.10
N ASN A 278 17.48 12.42 -16.59
CA ASN A 278 18.50 13.37 -17.04
C ASN A 278 17.99 14.29 -18.16
N ALA A 279 17.21 13.74 -19.09
CA ALA A 279 16.56 14.54 -20.14
C ALA A 279 15.51 15.51 -19.55
N ASN A 280 14.68 15.05 -18.62
CA ASN A 280 13.67 15.88 -17.97
C ASN A 280 14.29 16.98 -17.09
N VAL A 281 15.40 16.70 -16.40
CA VAL A 281 16.18 17.71 -15.66
C VAL A 281 16.73 18.78 -16.60
N ARG A 282 17.30 18.39 -17.75
CA ARG A 282 17.76 19.36 -18.76
C ARG A 282 16.62 20.24 -19.26
N ARG A 283 15.47 19.64 -19.61
CA ARG A 283 14.24 20.37 -19.97
C ARG A 283 13.83 21.34 -18.85
N TYR A 284 13.81 20.88 -17.61
CA TYR A 284 13.40 21.66 -16.44
C TYR A 284 14.33 22.86 -16.19
N ILE A 285 15.64 22.66 -16.27
CA ILE A 285 16.63 23.74 -16.17
C ILE A 285 16.46 24.73 -17.31
N ALA A 286 16.27 24.26 -18.55
CA ALA A 286 16.01 25.12 -19.70
C ALA A 286 14.73 25.94 -19.53
N ALA A 287 13.65 25.34 -19.02
CA ALA A 287 12.40 26.03 -18.71
C ALA A 287 12.59 27.12 -17.65
N TRP A 288 13.36 26.85 -16.59
CA TRP A 288 13.70 27.87 -15.59
C TRP A 288 14.55 29.00 -16.16
N LYS A 289 15.53 28.69 -17.02
CA LYS A 289 16.31 29.72 -17.72
C LYS A 289 15.38 30.61 -18.55
N LYS A 290 14.49 30.01 -19.35
CA LYS A 290 13.48 30.74 -20.14
C LYS A 290 12.57 31.60 -19.26
N TYR A 291 12.09 31.05 -18.15
CA TYR A 291 11.22 31.76 -17.22
C TYR A 291 11.88 33.02 -16.65
N TRP A 292 13.15 32.93 -16.23
CA TRP A 292 13.88 34.08 -15.69
C TRP A 292 14.36 35.07 -16.76
N GLN A 293 14.66 34.59 -17.98
CA GLN A 293 15.21 35.42 -19.06
C GLN A 293 14.13 36.13 -19.89
N GLU A 294 12.94 35.55 -20.01
CA GLU A 294 11.87 36.07 -20.89
C GLU A 294 10.62 36.42 -20.06
N TYR A 295 10.08 35.45 -19.33
CA TYR A 295 8.77 35.58 -18.67
C TYR A 295 8.77 36.60 -17.54
N VAL A 296 9.81 36.61 -16.69
CA VAL A 296 9.94 37.59 -15.61
C VAL A 296 10.15 39.02 -16.13
N PRO A 297 11.07 39.28 -17.09
CA PRO A 297 11.18 40.59 -17.73
C PRO A 297 9.89 41.08 -18.38
N GLU A 298 9.18 40.21 -19.11
CA GLU A 298 7.88 40.56 -19.70
C GLU A 298 6.84 40.91 -18.63
N MET A 299 6.79 40.15 -17.54
CA MET A 299 5.91 40.46 -16.40
C MET A 299 6.26 41.81 -15.76
N MET A 300 7.55 42.12 -15.62
CA MET A 300 8.01 43.40 -15.08
C MET A 300 7.64 44.57 -16.00
N ALA A 301 7.73 44.38 -17.32
CA ALA A 301 7.43 45.39 -18.32
C ALA A 301 5.92 45.64 -18.46
N THR A 302 5.13 44.57 -18.55
CA THR A 302 3.69 44.65 -18.82
C THR A 302 2.83 44.81 -17.56
N LYS A 303 3.42 44.57 -16.38
CA LYS A 303 2.71 44.44 -15.09
C LYS A 303 1.60 43.39 -15.14
N ARG A 304 1.72 42.40 -16.03
CA ARG A 304 0.76 41.32 -16.25
C ARG A 304 1.50 39.99 -16.35
N VAL A 305 0.82 38.91 -16.04
CA VAL A 305 1.36 37.56 -16.19
C VAL A 305 1.28 37.17 -17.69
N PRO A 306 2.41 36.83 -18.35
CA PRO A 306 2.44 36.60 -19.81
C PRO A 306 1.51 35.49 -20.32
N ASP A 307 1.27 34.45 -19.53
CA ASP A 307 0.39 33.33 -19.90
C ASP A 307 -1.10 33.56 -19.56
N GLY A 308 -1.44 34.76 -19.06
CA GLY A 308 -2.79 35.11 -18.62
C GLY A 308 -3.26 34.42 -17.34
N ALA A 309 -2.41 33.65 -16.64
CA ALA A 309 -2.75 33.05 -15.36
C ALA A 309 -2.72 34.10 -14.23
N ALA A 310 -3.54 33.90 -13.18
CA ALA A 310 -3.62 34.86 -12.07
C ALA A 310 -2.30 35.04 -11.29
N TRP A 311 -1.44 34.01 -11.27
CA TRP A 311 -0.18 34.00 -10.49
C TRP A 311 1.02 33.41 -11.25
N GLY A 312 0.86 33.17 -12.56
CA GLY A 312 1.82 32.41 -13.38
C GLY A 312 1.93 30.93 -12.99
N GLY A 313 2.50 30.12 -13.89
CA GLY A 313 2.72 28.68 -13.63
C GLY A 313 4.02 28.42 -12.86
N ILE A 314 3.93 27.75 -11.70
CA ILE A 314 5.14 27.21 -11.04
C ILE A 314 5.69 26.07 -11.91
N LEU A 315 6.90 26.25 -12.42
CA LEU A 315 7.63 25.19 -13.11
C LEU A 315 7.91 24.04 -12.14
N SER A 316 7.52 22.83 -12.52
CA SER A 316 7.79 21.62 -11.76
C SER A 316 8.54 20.60 -12.62
N LEU A 317 9.44 19.85 -11.97
CA LEU A 317 10.07 18.69 -12.60
C LEU A 317 9.02 17.64 -12.98
N SER A 318 7.94 17.54 -12.21
CA SER A 318 6.89 16.54 -12.38
C SER A 318 5.75 16.95 -13.32
N SER A 319 5.74 18.18 -13.85
CA SER A 319 4.66 18.65 -14.73
C SER A 319 4.62 17.93 -16.07
N SER A 320 5.70 17.24 -16.46
CA SER A 320 5.77 16.42 -17.66
C SER A 320 5.14 15.03 -17.50
N VAL A 321 4.86 14.60 -16.28
CA VAL A 321 4.35 13.24 -16.00
C VAL A 321 2.84 13.22 -16.03
N SER A 322 2.27 12.34 -16.85
CA SER A 322 0.82 12.19 -17.05
C SER A 322 0.30 10.78 -16.77
N SER A 323 1.20 9.79 -16.67
CA SER A 323 0.86 8.39 -16.49
C SER A 323 0.20 8.13 -15.15
N THR A 324 -0.85 7.31 -15.21
CA THR A 324 -1.55 6.75 -14.04
C THR A 324 -1.14 5.32 -13.72
N ALA A 325 -0.11 4.79 -14.40
CA ALA A 325 0.47 3.50 -14.08
C ALA A 325 1.05 3.51 -12.65
N SER A 326 1.13 2.33 -12.03
CA SER A 326 1.60 2.11 -10.66
C SER A 326 0.84 2.81 -9.53
N GLN A 327 -0.14 3.68 -9.81
CA GLN A 327 -0.76 4.46 -8.75
C GLN A 327 -1.58 3.61 -7.76
N ALA A 328 -2.19 2.52 -8.21
CA ALA A 328 -2.89 1.58 -7.34
C ALA A 328 -1.90 0.70 -6.56
N TYR A 329 -0.84 0.23 -7.22
CA TYR A 329 0.28 -0.47 -6.59
C TYR A 329 0.86 0.32 -5.42
N ASN A 330 1.15 1.61 -5.65
CA ASN A 330 1.73 2.52 -4.68
C ASN A 330 0.94 2.63 -3.37
N VAL A 331 -0.39 2.46 -3.42
CA VAL A 331 -1.27 2.59 -2.25
C VAL A 331 -1.66 1.25 -1.67
N MET A 332 -1.93 0.24 -2.49
CA MET A 332 -2.59 -0.98 -2.05
C MET A 332 -1.68 -2.21 -2.02
N VAL A 333 -0.54 -2.18 -2.68
CA VAL A 333 0.35 -3.35 -2.81
C VAL A 333 1.67 -3.09 -2.09
N HIS A 334 2.27 -1.92 -2.34
CA HIS A 334 3.64 -1.63 -1.93
C HIS A 334 3.87 -1.77 -0.41
N SER A 335 2.89 -1.41 0.43
CA SER A 335 3.01 -1.53 1.88
C SER A 335 3.01 -2.96 2.42
N PHE A 336 2.72 -3.94 1.58
CA PHE A 336 2.71 -5.35 1.97
C PHE A 336 3.96 -6.09 1.48
N ALA A 337 4.91 -5.41 0.84
CA ALA A 337 6.13 -6.06 0.34
C ALA A 337 7.29 -5.87 1.34
N PRO A 338 8.00 -6.90 1.83
CA PRO A 338 7.71 -8.32 1.69
C PRO A 338 6.46 -8.74 2.48
N GLY A 339 5.68 -9.66 1.90
CA GLY A 339 4.33 -10.01 2.36
C GLY A 339 4.14 -11.44 2.85
N SER A 340 4.95 -12.38 2.35
CA SER A 340 4.88 -13.82 2.65
C SER A 340 3.43 -14.34 2.62
N PHE A 341 2.87 -14.51 1.42
CA PHE A 341 1.51 -15.02 1.25
C PHE A 341 1.52 -16.43 0.66
N LYS A 342 0.54 -17.25 1.05
CA LYS A 342 0.31 -18.56 0.42
C LYS A 342 -0.34 -18.44 -0.95
N GLY A 343 -1.26 -17.47 -1.10
CA GLY A 343 -2.01 -17.26 -2.33
C GLY A 343 -2.37 -15.81 -2.56
N ILE A 344 -2.51 -15.49 -3.84
CA ILE A 344 -2.94 -14.18 -4.34
C ILE A 344 -4.20 -14.40 -5.18
N VAL A 345 -5.24 -13.58 -4.97
CA VAL A 345 -6.41 -13.51 -5.86
C VAL A 345 -6.47 -12.13 -6.50
N PHE A 346 -6.43 -12.08 -7.82
CA PHE A 346 -6.61 -10.85 -8.61
C PHE A 346 -7.90 -10.91 -9.43
N LEU A 347 -8.83 -10.01 -9.13
CA LEU A 347 -10.08 -9.90 -9.89
C LEU A 347 -9.99 -8.78 -10.93
N CYS A 348 -10.31 -9.10 -12.17
CA CYS A 348 -10.40 -8.14 -13.25
C CYS A 348 -11.72 -7.37 -13.22
N SER A 349 -11.73 -6.17 -13.79
CA SER A 349 -12.95 -5.38 -14.01
C SER A 349 -13.10 -4.97 -15.46
N GLU A 350 -14.33 -4.72 -15.89
CA GLU A 350 -14.67 -4.20 -17.22
C GLU A 350 -13.77 -3.04 -17.67
N LYS A 351 -13.45 -2.09 -16.76
CA LYS A 351 -12.56 -0.95 -17.06
C LYS A 351 -11.24 -1.33 -17.71
N MET A 352 -10.65 -2.46 -17.31
CA MET A 352 -9.35 -2.93 -17.82
C MET A 352 -9.39 -3.32 -19.30
N PHE A 353 -10.58 -3.41 -19.89
CA PHE A 353 -10.78 -3.89 -21.26
C PHE A 353 -11.41 -2.83 -22.17
N GLU A 354 -11.87 -1.69 -21.64
CA GLU A 354 -12.59 -0.67 -22.42
C GLU A 354 -11.79 -0.10 -23.60
N LYS A 355 -10.46 0.03 -23.44
CA LYS A 355 -9.62 0.72 -24.44
C LYS A 355 -9.22 -0.17 -25.62
N ASP A 356 -9.05 -1.47 -25.38
CA ASP A 356 -8.43 -2.38 -26.36
C ASP A 356 -9.10 -3.75 -26.45
N GLN A 357 -10.22 -3.95 -25.74
CA GLN A 357 -10.98 -5.19 -25.67
C GLN A 357 -10.16 -6.40 -25.18
N GLY A 358 -9.11 -6.15 -24.39
CA GLY A 358 -8.26 -7.19 -23.80
C GLY A 358 -7.03 -7.57 -24.62
N ALA A 359 -6.72 -6.84 -25.70
CA ALA A 359 -5.56 -7.12 -26.55
C ALA A 359 -4.24 -7.14 -25.75
N LYS A 360 -4.08 -6.26 -24.77
CA LYS A 360 -2.87 -6.14 -23.94
C LYS A 360 -2.95 -6.90 -22.61
N TYR A 361 -4.12 -7.43 -22.25
CA TYR A 361 -4.39 -7.97 -20.92
C TYR A 361 -3.45 -9.12 -20.53
N GLY A 362 -3.26 -10.12 -21.40
CA GLY A 362 -2.43 -11.29 -21.09
C GLY A 362 -0.96 -10.93 -20.79
N PRO A 363 -0.27 -10.19 -21.69
CA PRO A 363 1.08 -9.69 -21.44
C PRO A 363 1.18 -8.83 -20.17
N GLU A 364 0.28 -7.86 -19.97
CA GLU A 364 0.33 -6.96 -18.81
C GLU A 364 0.03 -7.69 -17.50
N LEU A 365 -0.91 -8.65 -17.50
CA LEU A 365 -1.18 -9.49 -16.33
C LEU A 365 -0.01 -10.40 -15.99
N SER A 366 0.75 -10.88 -17.00
CA SER A 366 1.98 -11.64 -16.74
C SER A 366 3.00 -10.78 -15.97
N VAL A 367 3.15 -9.51 -16.37
CA VAL A 367 4.02 -8.55 -15.67
C VAL A 367 3.51 -8.27 -14.25
N LEU A 368 2.20 -8.04 -14.08
CA LEU A 368 1.58 -7.83 -12.76
C LEU A 368 1.81 -9.01 -11.83
N ALA A 369 1.51 -10.23 -12.29
CA ALA A 369 1.64 -11.44 -11.49
C ALA A 369 3.08 -11.65 -11.02
N ASN A 370 4.06 -11.46 -11.93
CA ASN A 370 5.48 -11.61 -11.59
C ASN A 370 5.94 -10.50 -10.64
N CYS A 371 5.51 -9.25 -10.87
CA CYS A 371 5.74 -8.14 -9.96
C CYS A 371 5.29 -8.46 -8.54
N TRP A 372 4.07 -8.95 -8.37
CA TRP A 372 3.55 -9.24 -7.04
C TRP A 372 4.21 -10.45 -6.40
N LYS A 373 4.49 -11.50 -7.18
CA LYS A 373 5.22 -12.66 -6.66
C LYS A 373 6.62 -12.29 -6.20
N ASP A 374 7.36 -11.46 -6.94
CA ASP A 374 8.67 -10.96 -6.51
C ASP A 374 8.59 -10.15 -5.21
N HIS A 375 7.50 -9.39 -5.02
CA HIS A 375 7.28 -8.61 -3.80
C HIS A 375 6.66 -9.40 -2.63
N PHE A 376 6.00 -10.53 -2.89
CA PHE A 376 5.26 -11.31 -1.90
C PHE A 376 5.84 -12.69 -1.60
N ALA A 377 6.88 -13.11 -2.32
CA ALA A 377 7.66 -14.29 -1.98
C ALA A 377 8.18 -14.21 -0.54
N SER A 378 8.27 -15.36 0.12
CA SER A 378 8.60 -15.45 1.54
C SER A 378 10.09 -15.25 1.79
N GLY A 379 10.50 -14.05 2.17
CA GLY A 379 11.89 -13.71 2.42
C GLY A 379 12.78 -13.84 1.17
N GLN A 380 14.09 -13.71 1.36
CA GLN A 380 15.05 -13.92 0.26
C GLN A 380 15.07 -15.40 -0.14
N GLY A 381 14.42 -15.75 -1.25
CA GLY A 381 14.49 -17.08 -1.85
C GLY A 381 13.35 -18.05 -1.52
N GLY A 382 12.24 -17.57 -0.96
CA GLY A 382 11.06 -18.39 -0.68
C GLY A 382 10.20 -18.76 -1.89
N GLU A 383 9.24 -19.68 -1.69
CA GLU A 383 8.31 -20.10 -2.75
C GLU A 383 7.39 -18.97 -3.20
N ASP A 384 7.10 -18.94 -4.51
CA ASP A 384 6.14 -17.99 -5.08
C ASP A 384 4.72 -18.31 -4.60
N PRO A 385 3.93 -17.31 -4.15
CA PRO A 385 2.51 -17.51 -3.89
C PRO A 385 1.79 -18.03 -5.14
N HIS A 386 0.79 -18.90 -4.92
CA HIS A 386 -0.10 -19.32 -6.01
C HIS A 386 -0.95 -18.13 -6.46
N PHE A 387 -0.82 -17.76 -7.74
CA PHE A 387 -1.54 -16.61 -8.30
C PHE A 387 -2.84 -17.05 -9.00
N PHE A 388 -3.97 -16.73 -8.39
CA PHE A 388 -5.31 -16.93 -8.93
C PHE A 388 -5.80 -15.64 -9.57
N TYR A 389 -6.38 -15.73 -10.76
CA TYR A 389 -6.88 -14.55 -11.46
C TYR A 389 -8.10 -14.85 -12.30
N THR A 390 -8.97 -13.85 -12.46
CA THR A 390 -10.09 -13.93 -13.38
C THR A 390 -9.70 -13.44 -14.77
N ILE A 391 -10.21 -14.10 -15.80
CA ILE A 391 -10.07 -13.69 -17.20
C ILE A 391 -11.46 -13.65 -17.86
N PRO A 392 -11.85 -12.58 -18.58
CA PRO A 392 -13.14 -12.58 -19.25
C PRO A 392 -13.16 -13.56 -20.42
N SER A 393 -14.33 -14.15 -20.67
CA SER A 393 -14.60 -14.90 -21.90
C SER A 393 -14.48 -14.00 -23.13
N LYS A 394 -14.32 -14.61 -24.32
CA LYS A 394 -14.31 -13.87 -25.59
C LYS A 394 -15.62 -13.11 -25.86
N ALA A 395 -16.73 -13.53 -25.25
CA ALA A 395 -18.00 -12.82 -25.36
C ALA A 395 -17.95 -11.45 -24.65
N LEU A 396 -17.24 -11.36 -23.52
CA LEU A 396 -17.06 -10.10 -22.78
C LEU A 396 -15.92 -9.24 -23.33
N ALA A 397 -14.85 -9.89 -23.80
CA ALA A 397 -13.66 -9.21 -24.32
C ALA A 397 -13.16 -9.92 -25.60
N PRO A 398 -13.62 -9.51 -26.79
CA PRO A 398 -13.35 -10.22 -28.05
C PRO A 398 -11.86 -10.37 -28.40
N LYS A 399 -11.02 -9.43 -27.97
CA LYS A 399 -9.58 -9.42 -28.24
C LYS A 399 -8.75 -9.95 -27.06
N ILE A 400 -9.40 -10.62 -26.10
CA ILE A 400 -8.73 -11.10 -24.88
C ILE A 400 -7.50 -11.96 -25.20
N THR A 401 -6.35 -11.55 -24.68
CA THR A 401 -5.13 -12.35 -24.70
C THR A 401 -4.93 -13.04 -23.35
N ARG A 402 -4.36 -14.26 -23.40
CA ARG A 402 -4.03 -15.04 -22.20
C ARG A 402 -2.60 -14.76 -21.73
N PRO A 403 -2.33 -14.73 -20.41
CA PRO A 403 -0.97 -14.67 -19.88
C PRO A 403 -0.14 -15.86 -20.36
N LYS A 404 1.12 -15.62 -20.74
CA LYS A 404 2.03 -16.67 -21.24
C LYS A 404 3.24 -16.92 -20.36
N LYS A 405 3.59 -15.97 -19.47
CA LYS A 405 4.86 -15.98 -18.73
C LYS A 405 4.67 -15.60 -17.26
N ILE A 406 3.76 -16.29 -16.56
CA ILE A 406 3.64 -16.15 -15.10
C ILE A 406 4.58 -17.16 -14.45
N LYS A 407 5.50 -16.70 -13.60
CA LYS A 407 6.41 -17.58 -12.85
C LYS A 407 5.66 -18.37 -11.78
N GLY A 408 6.12 -19.59 -11.48
CA GLY A 408 5.52 -20.46 -10.47
C GLY A 408 4.05 -20.82 -10.74
N LYS A 409 3.33 -21.27 -9.71
CA LYS A 409 1.93 -21.71 -9.84
C LYS A 409 0.99 -20.54 -10.14
N SER A 410 0.13 -20.70 -11.15
CA SER A 410 -0.97 -19.79 -11.42
C SER A 410 -2.19 -20.52 -11.97
N THR A 411 -3.38 -20.00 -11.67
CA THR A 411 -4.65 -20.59 -12.11
C THR A 411 -5.58 -19.48 -12.60
N ALA A 412 -6.04 -19.61 -13.84
CA ALA A 412 -7.07 -18.74 -14.40
C ALA A 412 -8.47 -19.26 -14.05
N TYR A 413 -9.40 -18.34 -13.82
CA TYR A 413 -10.84 -18.60 -13.79
C TYR A 413 -11.52 -17.75 -14.87
N GLU A 414 -12.16 -18.40 -15.83
CA GLU A 414 -12.86 -17.68 -16.89
C GLU A 414 -14.21 -17.17 -16.37
N ILE A 415 -14.46 -15.86 -16.52
CA ILE A 415 -15.75 -15.25 -16.19
C ILE A 415 -16.59 -15.09 -17.46
N GLY A 416 -17.84 -15.56 -17.40
CA GLY A 416 -18.86 -15.35 -18.44
C GLY A 416 -19.66 -14.07 -18.23
N HIS A 417 -19.56 -13.47 -17.03
CA HIS A 417 -20.27 -12.25 -16.66
C HIS A 417 -19.38 -11.35 -15.79
N TRP A 418 -19.47 -10.02 -15.95
CA TRP A 418 -18.66 -9.08 -15.16
C TRP A 418 -18.95 -9.19 -13.66
N LEU A 419 -17.96 -8.93 -12.80
CA LEU A 419 -18.09 -9.13 -11.33
C LEU A 419 -18.84 -7.99 -10.62
N THR A 420 -19.68 -7.28 -11.35
CA THR A 420 -20.51 -6.16 -10.89
C THR A 420 -21.92 -6.34 -11.41
N ALA A 421 -22.88 -6.38 -10.50
CA ALA A 421 -24.29 -6.51 -10.79
C ALA A 421 -24.96 -5.14 -10.91
N LYS A 422 -25.97 -5.05 -11.78
CA LYS A 422 -26.84 -3.87 -11.87
C LYS A 422 -27.59 -3.65 -10.56
N ARG A 423 -27.72 -2.39 -10.15
CA ARG A 423 -28.39 -2.05 -8.90
C ARG A 423 -29.85 -2.50 -8.93
N GLY A 424 -30.24 -3.30 -7.93
CA GLY A 424 -31.61 -3.83 -7.81
C GLY A 424 -31.87 -5.10 -8.61
N ASP A 425 -30.91 -5.55 -9.43
CA ASP A 425 -31.06 -6.78 -10.21
C ASP A 425 -30.58 -7.99 -9.41
N GLN A 426 -31.53 -8.69 -8.79
CA GLN A 426 -31.24 -9.87 -7.97
C GLN A 426 -30.76 -11.07 -8.79
N LYS A 427 -31.20 -11.18 -10.06
CA LYS A 427 -30.77 -12.28 -10.93
C LYS A 427 -29.31 -12.09 -11.33
N ASP A 428 -28.95 -10.86 -11.71
CA ASP A 428 -27.59 -10.46 -12.05
C ASP A 428 -26.64 -10.65 -10.84
N LEU A 429 -27.09 -10.24 -9.65
CA LEU A 429 -26.35 -10.46 -8.40
C LEU A 429 -26.12 -11.94 -8.10
N ALA A 430 -27.11 -12.81 -8.36
CA ALA A 430 -26.98 -14.25 -8.17
C ALA A 430 -25.93 -14.85 -9.13
N VAL A 431 -25.88 -14.39 -10.39
CA VAL A 431 -24.85 -14.81 -11.37
C VAL A 431 -23.46 -14.39 -10.90
N VAL A 432 -23.28 -13.14 -10.47
CA VAL A 432 -22.01 -12.64 -9.92
C VAL A 432 -21.56 -13.47 -8.72
N ASN A 433 -22.46 -13.71 -7.75
CA ASN A 433 -22.16 -14.48 -6.56
C ASN A 433 -21.77 -15.93 -6.90
N THR A 434 -22.45 -16.56 -7.86
CA THR A 434 -22.16 -17.93 -8.30
C THR A 434 -20.74 -18.04 -8.88
N GLN A 435 -20.35 -17.12 -9.76
CA GLN A 435 -19.00 -17.12 -10.33
C GLN A 435 -17.91 -16.87 -9.27
N LEU A 436 -18.15 -15.95 -8.33
CA LEU A 436 -17.19 -15.68 -7.26
C LEU A 436 -17.01 -16.89 -6.32
N LEU A 437 -18.10 -17.60 -6.00
CA LEU A 437 -18.03 -18.83 -5.21
C LEU A 437 -17.28 -19.94 -5.96
N ALA A 438 -17.53 -20.11 -7.25
CA ALA A 438 -16.81 -21.09 -8.07
C ALA A 438 -15.30 -20.77 -8.17
N LEU A 439 -14.93 -19.49 -8.29
CA LEU A 439 -13.53 -19.06 -8.19
C LEU A 439 -12.92 -19.40 -6.82
N ILE A 440 -13.64 -19.12 -5.72
CA ILE A 440 -13.16 -19.44 -4.38
C ILE A 440 -12.94 -20.95 -4.24
N ASP A 441 -13.91 -21.75 -4.66
CA ASP A 441 -13.81 -23.21 -4.59
C ASP A 441 -12.66 -23.73 -5.42
N LEU A 442 -12.43 -23.18 -6.61
CA LEU A 442 -11.25 -23.48 -7.43
C LEU A 442 -9.94 -23.10 -6.70
N ALA A 443 -9.89 -21.93 -6.07
CA ALA A 443 -8.70 -21.46 -5.37
C ALA A 443 -8.37 -22.33 -4.16
N VAL A 444 -9.38 -22.66 -3.34
CA VAL A 444 -9.24 -23.56 -2.19
C VAL A 444 -8.88 -24.98 -2.65
N LYS A 445 -9.47 -25.45 -3.74
CA LYS A 445 -9.13 -26.76 -4.32
C LYS A 445 -7.65 -26.80 -4.71
N LYS A 446 -7.22 -25.89 -5.58
CA LYS A 446 -5.87 -25.91 -6.18
C LYS A 446 -4.74 -25.54 -5.23
N ALA A 447 -5.01 -24.86 -4.12
CA ALA A 447 -3.99 -24.50 -3.14
C ALA A 447 -3.78 -25.58 -2.05
N TYR A 448 -4.70 -26.55 -1.94
CA TYR A 448 -4.71 -27.55 -0.86
C TYR A 448 -5.02 -28.98 -1.38
N GLU A 449 -4.78 -29.22 -2.67
CA GLU A 449 -4.70 -30.52 -3.38
C GLU A 449 -3.41 -30.52 -4.17
#